data_AF-A0A0P0X8X4-F1
#
_entry.id   AF-A0A0P0X8X4-F1
#
_cell.length_a   1.000
_cell.length_b   1.000
_cell.length_c   1.000
_cell.angle_alpha   90.00
_cell.angle_beta   90.00
_cell.angle_gamma   90.00
#
_symmetry.space_group_name_H-M   'P 1'
#
loop_
_entity.id
_entity.type
_entity.pdbx_description
1 polymer ?
#
loop_
_entity_poly.entity_id
_entity_poly.type
_entity_poly.pdbx_seq_one_letter_code
_entity_poly.pdbx_strand_id
1 'polypeptide(L)'
;KNALHTDIDVNIYDGDTPREDRTWIRDNARLLITNPDMLHMSILPCHGQFQRILSNLRYIVIDEAHSYKGAFGCHTALILRRLKRICSNIYGSHPTFIFCTATSANPREHVMVGLIFSLC
;
A
#
# COMPACT_ATOMS: atom_id res chain seq x y z
N LYS A 1 -6.33 10.02 -31.54
CA LYS A 1 -7.00 10.69 -30.41
C LYS A 1 -6.35 10.20 -29.11
N ASN A 2 -5.40 11.00 -28.63
CA ASN A 2 -4.71 11.06 -27.34
C ASN A 2 -4.56 9.78 -26.50
N ALA A 3 -3.48 9.04 -26.75
CA ALA A 3 -2.86 8.22 -25.71
C ALA A 3 -2.19 9.16 -24.69
N LEU A 4 -2.56 9.05 -23.42
CA LEU A 4 -1.88 9.72 -22.33
C LEU A 4 -0.48 9.11 -22.20
N HIS A 5 0.48 9.70 -22.91
CA HIS A 5 1.91 9.44 -22.74
C HIS A 5 2.36 10.11 -21.43
N THR A 6 1.96 9.53 -20.31
CA THR A 6 2.57 9.86 -19.02
C THR A 6 3.57 8.76 -18.71
N ASP A 7 4.85 9.11 -18.80
CA ASP A 7 5.96 8.27 -18.35
C ASP A 7 5.85 8.12 -16.82
N ILE A 8 5.19 7.05 -16.39
CA ILE A 8 4.98 6.71 -14.99
C ILE A 8 5.69 5.40 -14.75
N ASP A 9 6.77 5.46 -13.97
CA ASP A 9 7.48 4.26 -13.53
C ASP A 9 6.60 3.42 -12.60
N VAL A 10 5.97 2.40 -13.18
CA VAL A 10 5.20 1.37 -12.48
C VAL A 10 6.11 0.19 -12.21
N ASN A 11 6.29 -0.17 -10.94
CA ASN A 11 7.16 -1.27 -10.56
C ASN A 11 6.51 -2.18 -9.49
N ILE A 12 6.84 -3.46 -9.57
CA ILE A 12 6.46 -4.47 -8.59
C ILE A 12 7.60 -4.58 -7.57
N TYR A 13 7.24 -4.63 -6.29
CA TYR A 13 8.18 -4.84 -5.20
C TYR A 13 7.62 -5.91 -4.26
N ASP A 14 8.06 -7.13 -4.49
CA ASP A 14 7.65 -8.33 -3.79
C ASP A 14 8.82 -9.28 -3.43
N GLY A 15 8.49 -10.50 -3.01
CA GLY A 15 9.47 -11.52 -2.67
C GLY A 15 10.35 -11.95 -3.85
N ASP A 16 9.81 -11.90 -5.07
CA ASP A 16 10.46 -12.36 -6.30
C ASP A 16 11.26 -11.24 -6.99
N THR A 17 11.13 -10.00 -6.53
CA THR A 17 11.88 -8.85 -7.05
C THR A 17 13.39 -9.02 -6.81
N PRO A 18 14.23 -9.09 -7.87
CA PRO A 18 15.67 -9.25 -7.77
C PRO A 18 16.33 -8.17 -6.91
N ARG A 19 17.36 -8.54 -6.14
CA ARG A 19 18.00 -7.60 -5.19
C ARG A 19 18.61 -6.38 -5.88
N GLU A 20 19.16 -6.55 -7.09
CA GLU A 20 19.74 -5.49 -7.90
C GLU A 20 18.72 -4.44 -8.32
N ASP A 21 17.49 -4.85 -8.62
CA ASP A 21 16.41 -3.95 -9.04
C ASP A 21 15.80 -3.18 -7.88
N ARG A 22 15.85 -3.71 -6.66
CA ARG A 22 15.20 -3.13 -5.47
C ARG A 22 15.64 -1.69 -5.20
N THR A 23 16.93 -1.39 -5.37
CA THR A 23 17.45 -0.03 -5.16
C THR A 23 16.87 0.92 -6.19
N TRP A 24 16.91 0.55 -7.47
CA TRP A 24 16.36 1.39 -8.53
C TRP A 24 14.86 1.60 -8.38
N ILE A 25 14.10 0.55 -8.05
CA ILE A 25 12.65 0.63 -7.84
C ILE A 25 12.31 1.60 -6.72
N ARG A 26 13.00 1.49 -5.57
CA ARG A 26 12.82 2.42 -4.44
C ARG A 26 13.05 3.87 -4.85
N ASP A 27 14.11 4.11 -5.61
CA ASP A 27 14.58 5.44 -5.94
C ASP A 27 13.80 6.08 -7.10
N ASN A 28 13.12 5.30 -7.94
CA ASN A 28 12.47 5.82 -9.15
C ASN A 28 10.95 5.58 -9.21
N ALA A 29 10.44 4.44 -8.74
CA ALA A 29 9.03 4.06 -8.91
C ALA A 29 8.04 5.13 -8.41
N ARG A 30 7.07 5.49 -9.26
CA ARG A 30 5.98 6.42 -8.93
C ARG A 30 4.72 5.67 -8.52
N LEU A 31 4.56 4.46 -9.02
CA LEU A 31 3.53 3.51 -8.60
C LEU A 31 4.24 2.22 -8.18
N LEU A 32 4.03 1.82 -6.93
CA LEU A 32 4.61 0.62 -6.35
C LEU A 32 3.51 -0.41 -6.09
N ILE A 33 3.60 -1.56 -6.74
CA ILE A 33 2.73 -2.70 -6.51
C ILE A 33 3.42 -3.62 -5.52
N THR A 34 2.78 -3.92 -4.40
CA THR A 34 3.36 -4.75 -3.34
C THR A 34 2.27 -5.49 -2.57
N ASN A 35 2.66 -6.36 -1.65
CA ASN A 35 1.75 -7.12 -0.79
C ASN A 35 1.96 -6.76 0.70
N PRO A 36 1.02 -7.13 1.60
CA PRO A 36 1.15 -6.83 3.03
C PRO A 36 2.42 -7.37 3.67
N ASP A 37 2.90 -8.54 3.26
CA ASP A 37 4.11 -9.15 3.80
C ASP A 37 5.35 -8.30 3.49
N MET A 38 5.42 -7.75 2.28
CA MET A 38 6.54 -6.91 1.83
C MET A 38 6.49 -5.51 2.45
N LEU A 39 5.29 -5.00 2.73
CA LEU A 39 5.12 -3.85 3.61
C LEU A 39 5.69 -4.16 5.00
N HIS A 40 5.32 -5.29 5.60
CA HIS A 40 5.73 -5.66 6.96
C HIS A 40 7.22 -5.93 7.09
N MET A 41 7.80 -6.68 6.16
CA MET A 41 9.16 -7.21 6.24
C MET A 41 10.22 -6.29 5.64
N SER A 42 9.87 -5.49 4.63
CA SER A 42 10.84 -4.64 3.93
C SER A 42 10.57 -3.14 4.10
N ILE A 43 9.38 -2.68 3.71
CA ILE A 43 9.13 -1.24 3.58
C ILE A 43 9.04 -0.57 4.96
N LEU A 44 8.27 -1.13 5.89
CA LEU A 44 8.07 -0.51 7.21
C LEU A 44 9.33 -0.55 8.11
N PRO A 45 10.11 -1.65 8.19
CA PRO A 45 11.32 -1.67 9.02
C PRO A 45 12.44 -0.78 8.45
N CYS A 46 12.53 -0.68 7.13
CA CYS A 46 13.55 0.11 6.43
C CYS A 46 12.96 1.38 5.82
N HIS A 47 11.94 1.98 6.43
CA HIS A 47 11.17 3.08 5.83
C HIS A 47 12.02 4.27 5.36
N GLY A 48 13.16 4.54 6.00
CA GLY A 48 14.15 5.54 5.55
C GLY A 48 14.62 5.33 4.11
N GLN A 49 14.78 4.08 3.68
CA GLN A 49 15.14 3.69 2.32
C GLN A 49 14.02 3.92 1.28
N PHE A 50 12.79 4.14 1.75
CA PHE A 50 11.59 4.42 0.95
C PHE A 50 11.10 5.86 1.16
N GLN A 51 11.93 6.73 1.75
CA GLN A 51 11.55 8.09 2.10
C GLN A 51 10.91 8.86 0.93
N ARG A 52 11.46 8.73 -0.28
CA ARG A 52 10.97 9.46 -1.46
C ARG A 52 9.50 9.15 -1.77
N ILE A 53 9.11 7.87 -1.79
CA ILE A 53 7.73 7.49 -2.08
C ILE A 53 6.83 7.75 -0.88
N LEU A 54 7.29 7.49 0.35
CA LEU A 54 6.49 7.69 1.56
C LEU A 54 6.19 9.15 1.86
N SER A 55 7.12 10.08 1.57
CA SER A 55 6.88 11.53 1.74
C SER A 55 5.92 12.11 0.69
N ASN A 56 5.76 11.43 -0.44
CA ASN A 56 4.88 11.87 -1.53
C ASN A 56 3.62 10.99 -1.68
N LEU A 57 3.38 10.06 -0.74
CA LEU A 57 2.32 9.08 -0.85
C LEU A 57 0.94 9.74 -0.71
N ARG A 58 0.19 9.77 -1.80
CA ARG A 58 -1.16 10.34 -1.85
C ARG A 58 -2.27 9.30 -1.81
N TYR A 59 -2.01 8.11 -2.34
CA TYR A 59 -3.01 7.06 -2.47
C TYR A 59 -2.42 5.72 -2.06
N ILE A 60 -3.23 4.94 -1.35
CA ILE A 60 -2.99 3.53 -1.07
C ILE A 60 -4.20 2.78 -1.61
N VAL A 61 -3.97 1.93 -2.61
CA VAL A 61 -5.02 1.09 -3.19
C VAL A 61 -4.89 -0.31 -2.62
N ILE A 62 -5.97 -0.81 -2.05
CA ILE A 62 -6.07 -2.17 -1.50
C ILE A 62 -7.02 -2.93 -2.39
N ASP A 63 -6.45 -3.81 -3.20
CA ASP A 63 -7.21 -4.68 -4.08
C ASP A 63 -7.70 -5.93 -3.35
N GLU A 64 -8.81 -6.49 -3.83
CA GLU A 64 -9.50 -7.64 -3.25
C GLU A 64 -9.72 -7.54 -1.74
N ALA A 65 -10.25 -6.39 -1.30
CA ALA A 65 -10.53 -6.08 0.09
C ALA A 65 -11.32 -7.19 0.82
N HIS A 66 -12.17 -7.93 0.09
CA HIS A 66 -12.95 -9.05 0.60
C HIS A 66 -12.12 -10.25 1.10
N SER A 67 -10.86 -10.35 0.67
CA SER A 67 -9.93 -11.40 1.09
C SER A 67 -9.33 -11.15 2.48
N TYR A 68 -9.31 -9.89 2.95
CA TYR A 68 -8.74 -9.52 4.25
C TYR A 68 -9.73 -9.67 5.39
N LYS A 69 -10.00 -10.92 5.79
CA LYS A 69 -10.89 -11.28 6.91
C LYS A 69 -10.20 -12.19 7.92
N GLY A 70 -10.82 -12.37 9.09
CA GLY A 70 -10.27 -13.20 10.16
C GLY A 70 -8.88 -12.73 10.62
N ALA A 71 -8.02 -13.68 11.03
CA ALA A 71 -6.68 -13.37 11.54
C ALA A 71 -5.81 -12.61 10.51
N PHE A 72 -5.92 -12.97 9.23
CA PHE A 72 -5.18 -12.30 8.16
C PHE A 72 -5.62 -10.83 7.97
N GLY A 73 -6.93 -10.57 8.05
CA GLY A 73 -7.47 -9.21 8.04
C GLY A 73 -6.96 -8.37 9.22
N CYS A 74 -6.96 -8.92 10.43
CA CYS A 74 -6.42 -8.24 11.61
C CYS A 74 -4.93 -7.92 11.46
N HIS A 75 -4.13 -8.86 10.97
CA HIS A 75 -2.71 -8.64 10.73
C HIS A 75 -2.46 -7.52 9.71
N THR A 76 -3.17 -7.56 8.59
CA THR A 76 -3.08 -6.54 7.54
C THR A 76 -3.50 -5.16 8.04
N ALA A 77 -4.57 -5.07 8.86
CA ALA A 77 -5.00 -3.82 9.46
C ALA A 77 -3.90 -3.20 10.35
N LEU A 78 -3.20 -4.01 11.15
CA LEU A 78 -2.07 -3.53 11.98
C LEU A 78 -0.90 -3.01 11.13
N ILE A 79 -0.59 -3.67 10.01
CA ILE A 79 0.42 -3.22 9.06
C ILE A 79 0.03 -1.85 8.48
N LEU A 80 -1.21 -1.69 8.02
CA LEU A 80 -1.68 -0.45 7.42
C LEU A 80 -1.78 0.70 8.44
N ARG A 81 -2.12 0.42 9.71
CA ARG A 81 -2.02 1.40 10.81
C ARG A 81 -0.58 1.88 11.02
N ARG A 82 0.40 0.97 10.97
CA ARG A 82 1.81 1.33 11.07
C ARG A 82 2.24 2.19 9.88
N LEU A 83 1.83 1.83 8.66
CA LEU A 83 2.10 2.62 7.47
C LEU A 83 1.53 4.03 7.60
N LYS A 84 0.25 4.16 7.96
CA LYS A 84 -0.42 5.45 8.17
C LYS A 84 0.32 6.31 9.19
N ARG A 85 0.72 5.72 10.34
CA ARG A 85 1.47 6.42 11.39
C ARG A 85 2.84 6.91 10.89
N ILE A 86 3.56 6.12 10.11
CA ILE A 86 4.85 6.52 9.53
C ILE A 86 4.65 7.67 8.53
N CYS A 87 3.64 7.55 7.66
CA CYS A 87 3.29 8.60 6.71
C CYS A 87 2.99 9.92 7.44
N SER A 88 2.08 9.91 8.42
CA SER A 88 1.68 11.12 9.13
C SER A 88 2.76 11.69 10.04
N ASN A 89 3.39 10.86 10.87
CA ASN A 89 4.23 11.34 11.98
C ASN A 89 5.70 11.53 11.60
N ILE A 90 6.19 10.82 10.58
CA ILE A 90 7.60 10.87 10.17
C ILE A 90 7.74 11.68 8.87
N TYR A 91 6.87 11.41 7.89
CA TYR A 91 7.01 11.98 6.55
C TYR A 91 6.02 13.11 6.22
N GLY A 92 5.05 13.39 7.09
CA GLY A 92 4.03 14.43 6.89
C GLY A 92 3.03 14.15 5.77
N SER A 93 2.98 12.93 5.23
CA SER A 93 2.05 12.53 4.16
C SER A 93 0.77 11.93 4.73
N HIS A 94 -0.35 12.19 4.05
CA HIS A 94 -1.69 11.81 4.48
C HIS A 94 -2.40 11.06 3.34
N PRO A 95 -2.04 9.78 3.09
CA PRO A 95 -2.57 9.05 1.94
C PRO A 95 -4.06 8.73 2.11
N THR A 96 -4.79 8.83 1.00
CA THR A 96 -6.19 8.37 0.90
C THR A 96 -6.20 6.87 0.58
N PHE A 97 -6.98 6.12 1.35
CA PHE A 97 -7.18 4.69 1.11
C PHE A 97 -8.33 4.47 0.13
N ILE A 98 -8.07 3.66 -0.90
CA ILE A 98 -9.04 3.23 -1.90
C ILE A 98 -9.12 1.71 -1.82
N PHE A 99 -10.32 1.17 -1.68
CA PHE A 99 -10.54 -0.27 -1.56
C PHE A 99 -11.29 -0.77 -2.79
N CYS A 100 -10.75 -1.80 -3.43
CA CYS A 100 -11.44 -2.55 -4.48
C CYS A 100 -11.92 -3.87 -3.90
N THR A 101 -13.14 -4.29 -4.24
CA THR A 101 -13.70 -5.57 -3.83
C THR A 101 -14.51 -6.16 -4.98
N ALA A 102 -14.39 -7.46 -5.21
CA ALA A 102 -15.36 -8.20 -6.00
C ALA A 102 -16.79 -7.97 -5.48
N THR A 103 -17.79 -8.17 -6.36
CA THR A 103 -19.24 -8.14 -6.06
C THR A 103 -19.56 -9.07 -4.89
N SER A 104 -19.45 -8.53 -3.69
CA SER A 104 -19.91 -9.14 -2.45
C SER A 104 -21.22 -8.46 -2.10
N ALA A 105 -22.25 -9.24 -1.76
CA ALA A 105 -23.45 -8.71 -1.14
C ALA A 105 -23.01 -7.85 0.07
N ASN A 106 -23.31 -6.55 0.03
CA ASN A 106 -22.86 -5.51 0.97
C ASN A 106 -21.35 -5.13 0.96
N PRO A 107 -20.87 -4.41 -0.08
CA PRO A 107 -19.51 -3.87 -0.14
C PRO A 107 -19.18 -2.92 1.02
N ARG A 108 -20.18 -2.17 1.51
CA ARG A 108 -20.00 -1.24 2.62
C ARG A 108 -19.72 -1.96 3.93
N GLU A 109 -20.51 -2.96 4.32
CA GLU A 109 -20.32 -3.65 5.60
C GLU A 109 -19.01 -4.44 5.66
N HIS A 110 -18.60 -5.08 4.56
CA HIS A 110 -17.36 -5.86 4.52
C HIS A 110 -16.09 -5.00 4.62
N VAL A 111 -16.07 -3.83 3.97
CA VAL A 111 -14.93 -2.91 4.06
C VAL A 111 -14.99 -2.08 5.36
N MET A 112 -16.20 -1.78 5.85
CA MET A 112 -16.45 -0.99 7.06
C MET A 112 -16.15 -1.74 8.36
N VAL A 113 -16.40 -3.05 8.44
CA VAL A 113 -16.29 -3.82 9.70
C VAL A 113 -14.86 -4.31 10.01
N GLY A 114 -13.99 -4.49 9.01
CA GLY A 114 -12.65 -5.07 9.23
C GLY A 114 -11.48 -4.09 9.12
N LEU A 115 -11.40 -3.37 8.00
CA LEU A 115 -10.23 -2.59 7.62
C LEU A 115 -10.40 -1.08 7.86
N ILE A 116 -11.60 -0.52 7.61
CA ILE A 116 -11.86 0.91 7.81
C ILE A 116 -11.93 1.25 9.31
N PHE A 117 -12.63 0.48 10.14
CA PHE A 117 -12.77 0.77 11.57
C PHE A 117 -11.44 0.74 12.33
N SER A 118 -10.45 0.01 11.83
CA SER A 118 -9.09 -0.01 12.40
C SER A 118 -8.18 1.06 11.80
N LEU A 119 -8.57 1.74 10.73
CA LEU A 119 -7.78 2.82 10.11
C LEU A 119 -8.29 4.22 10.47
N CYS A 120 -9.54 4.36 10.92
CA CYS A 120 -10.00 5.51 11.71
C CYS A 120 -9.37 5.51 13.11
#